data_AF-A0A4C1SXQ1-F1
#
_entry.id   AF-A0A4C1SXQ1-F1
#
_cell.length_a   1.000
_cell.length_b   1.000
_cell.length_c   1.000
_cell.angle_alpha   90.00
_cell.angle_beta   90.00
_cell.angle_gamma   90.00
#
_symmetry.space_group_name_H-M   'P 1'
#
loop_
_entity.id
_entity.type
_entity.pdbx_description
1 polymer ?
#
loop_
_entity_poly.entity_id
_entity_poly.type
_entity_poly.pdbx_seq_one_letter_code
_entity_poly.pdbx_strand_id
1 'polypeptide(L)'
;MFSGEIGLNVPIDKNEFIIKFLRPCKFYAKSALEKIKAYYRFRVNHSHYCRDLFPSATRAAFDRSIVSILAPRDQHGRRIMLIESGG
;
A
#
# COMPACT_ATOMS: atom_id res chain seq x y z
N MET A 1 -10.74 -14.88 13.50
CA MET A 1 -9.41 -14.38 13.92
C MET A 1 -8.36 -15.35 13.43
N PHE A 2 -7.32 -14.91 12.71
CA PHE A 2 -6.17 -15.78 12.44
C PHE A 2 -5.33 -15.85 13.71
N SER A 3 -5.49 -16.95 14.44
CA SER A 3 -4.77 -17.26 15.68
C SER A 3 -3.27 -17.43 15.39
N GLY A 4 -2.45 -16.53 15.91
CA GLY A 4 -0.99 -16.70 15.86
C GLY A 4 -0.19 -15.49 16.32
N GLU A 5 -0.70 -14.27 16.17
CA GLU A 5 -0.03 -13.05 16.64
C GLU A 5 -1.02 -12.15 17.37
N ILE A 6 -0.75 -11.90 18.65
CA ILE A 6 -1.57 -11.09 19.55
C ILE A 6 -1.62 -9.65 18.97
N GLY A 7 -2.81 -9.17 18.61
CA GLY A 7 -3.05 -7.76 18.26
C GLY A 7 -3.12 -7.41 16.78
N LEU A 8 -2.96 -8.35 15.85
CA LEU A 8 -3.08 -8.06 14.41
C LEU A 8 -4.56 -8.06 13.96
N ASN A 9 -5.21 -6.88 13.98
CA ASN A 9 -6.57 -6.71 13.47
C ASN A 9 -6.56 -6.48 11.94
N VAL A 10 -6.87 -7.54 11.19
CA VAL A 10 -6.97 -7.53 9.72
C VAL A 10 -8.45 -7.65 9.34
N PRO A 11 -8.98 -6.79 8.46
CA PRO A 11 -10.35 -6.90 7.96
C PRO A 11 -10.45 -8.03 6.93
N ILE A 12 -10.43 -9.27 7.42
CA ILE A 12 -10.44 -10.50 6.61
C ILE A 12 -11.76 -10.72 5.87
N ASP A 13 -12.84 -10.13 6.38
CA ASP A 13 -14.18 -10.10 5.79
C ASP A 13 -14.28 -9.14 4.59
N LYS A 14 -13.34 -8.19 4.46
CA LYS A 14 -13.32 -7.24 3.36
C LYS A 14 -12.51 -7.79 2.19
N ASN A 15 -13.20 -8.41 1.25
CA ASN A 15 -12.59 -8.96 0.02
C ASN A 15 -11.70 -7.94 -0.71
N GLU A 16 -12.13 -6.69 -0.82
CA GLU A 16 -11.34 -5.62 -1.45
C GLU A 16 -10.01 -5.33 -0.77
N PHE A 17 -9.92 -5.58 0.54
CA PHE A 17 -8.67 -5.45 1.29
C PHE A 17 -7.78 -6.67 1.07
N ILE A 18 -8.32 -7.87 1.28
CA ILE A 18 -7.56 -9.12 1.24
C ILE A 18 -7.04 -9.43 -0.18
N ILE A 19 -7.81 -9.07 -1.22
CA ILE A 19 -7.43 -9.33 -2.62
C ILE A 19 -6.12 -8.65 -3.02
N LYS A 20 -5.76 -7.53 -2.36
CA LYS A 20 -4.49 -6.79 -2.57
C LYS A 20 -3.27 -7.64 -2.22
N PHE A 21 -3.42 -8.57 -1.27
CA PHE A 21 -2.36 -9.46 -0.80
C PHE A 21 -2.40 -10.83 -1.49
N LEU A 22 -3.60 -11.32 -1.83
CA LEU A 22 -3.76 -12.60 -2.51
C LEU A 22 -3.29 -12.58 -3.96
N ARG A 23 -3.63 -11.53 -4.75
CA ARG A 23 -3.27 -11.45 -6.18
C ARG A 23 -1.77 -11.58 -6.44
N PRO A 24 -0.88 -10.81 -5.76
CA PRO A 24 0.56 -10.94 -5.95
C PRO A 24 1.11 -12.31 -5.50
N CYS A 25 0.39 -13.01 -4.64
CA CYS A 25 0.77 -14.31 -4.08
C CYS A 25 0.16 -15.49 -4.85
N LYS A 26 -0.42 -15.29 -6.04
CA LYS A 26 -1.16 -16.34 -6.79
C LYS A 26 -2.19 -17.06 -5.90
N PHE A 27 -2.81 -16.32 -4.98
CA PHE A 27 -3.78 -16.82 -4.01
C PHE A 27 -3.26 -17.85 -2.99
N TYR A 28 -1.93 -18.02 -2.85
CA TYR A 28 -1.36 -18.81 -1.76
C TYR A 28 -1.54 -18.10 -0.42
N ALA A 29 -2.41 -18.66 0.44
CA ALA A 29 -2.82 -18.05 1.71
C ALA A 29 -1.63 -17.77 2.64
N LYS A 30 -0.68 -18.71 2.76
CA LYS A 30 0.51 -18.55 3.60
C LYS A 30 1.36 -17.35 3.16
N SER A 31 1.62 -17.22 1.86
CA SER A 31 2.39 -16.10 1.31
C SER A 31 1.67 -14.76 1.46
N ALA A 32 0.35 -14.74 1.32
CA ALA A 32 -0.46 -13.55 1.55
C ALA A 32 -0.42 -13.12 3.02
N LEU A 33 -0.50 -14.06 3.96
CA LEU A 33 -0.36 -13.78 5.40
C LEU A 33 0.99 -13.15 5.72
N GLU A 34 2.09 -13.68 5.19
CA GLU A 34 3.42 -13.11 5.39
C GLU A 34 3.54 -11.67 4.83
N LYS A 35 2.91 -11.39 3.69
CA LYS A 35 2.83 -10.01 3.16
C LYS A 35 1.99 -9.09 4.04
N ILE A 36 0.87 -9.58 4.59
CA ILE A 36 0.04 -8.80 5.52
C ILE A 36 0.84 -8.44 6.77
N LYS A 37 1.56 -9.41 7.36
CA LYS A 37 2.45 -9.14 8.50
C LYS A 37 3.53 -8.11 8.18
N ALA A 38 4.16 -8.22 7.01
CA ALA A 38 5.15 -7.24 6.57
C ALA A 38 4.53 -5.83 6.41
N TYR A 39 3.32 -5.74 5.85
CA TYR A 39 2.59 -4.48 5.70
C TYR A 39 2.30 -3.79 7.04
N TYR A 40 1.80 -4.53 8.04
CA TYR A 40 1.54 -3.95 9.36
C TYR A 40 2.82 -3.61 10.13
N ARG A 41 3.87 -4.44 10.04
CA ARG A 41 5.20 -4.10 10.59
C ARG A 41 5.74 -2.80 10.02
N PHE A 42 5.61 -2.59 8.71
CA PHE A 42 6.03 -1.34 8.07
C PHE A 42 5.30 -0.13 8.65
N ARG A 43 3.97 -0.22 8.83
CA ARG A 43 3.15 0.86 9.38
C ARG A 43 3.48 1.21 10.83
N VAL A 44 3.82 0.21 11.65
CA VAL A 44 4.24 0.43 13.04
C VAL A 44 5.61 1.11 13.07
N ASN A 45 6.57 0.56 12.32
CA ASN A 45 7.95 1.05 12.31
C ASN A 45 8.11 2.45 11.67
N HIS A 46 7.17 2.83 10.79
CA HIS A 46 7.18 4.11 10.08
C HIS A 46 5.88 4.87 10.32
N SER A 47 5.43 4.89 11.57
CA SER A 47 4.14 5.48 11.96
C SER A 47 4.04 6.96 11.59
N HIS A 48 5.15 7.71 11.59
CA HIS A 48 5.18 9.12 11.17
C HIS A 48 4.82 9.33 9.70
N TYR A 49 5.13 8.39 8.81
CA TYR A 49 4.70 8.43 7.40
C TYR A 49 3.31 7.82 7.17
N CYS A 50 2.84 6.98 8.10
CA CYS A 50 1.64 6.18 7.93
C CYS A 50 0.43 6.68 8.74
N ARG A 51 0.63 7.62 9.66
CA ARG A 51 -0.40 8.29 10.43
C ARG A 51 -0.97 9.45 9.62
N ASP A 52 -2.28 9.64 9.67
CA ASP A 52 -2.97 10.78 9.06
C ASP A 52 -2.68 11.00 7.56
N LEU A 53 -2.69 9.90 6.80
CA LEU A 53 -2.61 9.86 5.32
C LEU A 53 -3.87 10.47 4.65
N PHE A 54 -4.18 11.72 4.98
CA PHE A 54 -5.24 12.48 4.37
C PHE A 54 -4.74 13.15 3.09
N PRO A 55 -5.58 13.28 2.04
CA PRO A 55 -5.22 14.05 0.85
C PRO A 55 -4.77 15.48 1.16
N SER A 56 -5.33 16.10 2.21
CA SER A 56 -4.93 17.43 2.69
C SER A 56 -3.49 17.48 3.22
N ALA A 57 -3.03 16.41 3.87
CA ALA A 57 -1.69 16.34 4.45
C ALA A 57 -0.60 16.09 3.39
N THR A 58 -0.95 15.44 2.27
CA THR A 58 -0.01 15.13 1.17
C THR A 58 -0.13 16.08 -0.02
N ARG A 59 -1.06 17.04 0.01
CA ARG A 59 -1.40 17.93 -1.10
C ARG A 59 -0.21 18.69 -1.67
N ALA A 60 0.68 19.19 -0.81
CA ALA A 60 1.85 19.97 -1.23
C ALA A 60 2.82 19.20 -2.14
N ALA A 61 2.90 17.87 -2.01
CA ALA A 61 3.73 17.03 -2.89
C ALA A 61 3.10 16.85 -4.28
N PHE A 62 1.77 16.87 -4.38
CA PHE A 62 1.05 16.77 -5.65
C PHE A 62 0.89 18.13 -6.34
N ASP A 63 0.60 19.19 -5.57
CA ASP A 63 0.38 20.56 -6.09
C ASP A 63 1.64 21.18 -6.71
N ARG A 64 2.83 20.69 -6.35
CA ARG A 64 4.12 21.11 -6.93
C ARG A 64 4.62 20.19 -8.04
N SER A 65 3.78 19.29 -8.57
CA SER A 65 4.12 18.24 -9.55
C SER A 65 5.26 17.28 -9.16
N ILE A 66 5.73 17.34 -7.89
CA ILE A 66 6.84 16.50 -7.40
C ILE A 66 6.52 15.01 -7.58
N VAL A 67 5.25 14.61 -7.45
CA VAL A 67 4.78 13.25 -7.75
C VAL A 67 3.54 13.31 -8.64
N SER A 68 3.64 12.76 -9.85
CA SER A 68 2.54 12.69 -10.83
C SER A 68 2.23 11.25 -11.22
N ILE A 69 0.96 10.87 -11.26
CA ILE A 69 0.52 9.59 -11.82
C ILE A 69 0.09 9.83 -13.27
N LEU A 70 0.80 9.26 -14.23
CA LEU A 70 0.49 9.45 -15.64
C LEU A 70 -0.79 8.69 -16.03
N ALA A 71 -1.61 9.30 -16.88
CA ALA A 71 -2.81 8.66 -17.41
C ALA A 71 -2.51 7.45 -18.31
N PRO A 72 -1.49 7.51 -19.21
CA PRO A 72 -1.04 6.33 -19.95
C PRO A 72 -0.48 5.24 -19.02
N ARG A 73 -0.69 3.99 -19.43
CA ARG A 73 -0.04 2.82 -18.84
C ARG A 73 1.10 2.36 -19.74
N ASP A 74 2.05 1.62 -19.17
CA ASP A 74 3.11 1.03 -19.99
C ASP A 74 2.61 -0.17 -20.81
N GLN A 75 3.49 -0.74 -21.64
CA GLN A 75 3.19 -1.89 -22.50
C GLN A 75 2.72 -3.16 -21.74
N HIS A 76 2.91 -3.21 -20.43
CA HIS A 76 2.48 -4.30 -19.56
C HIS A 76 1.26 -3.92 -18.69
N GLY A 77 0.65 -2.75 -18.93
CA GLY A 77 -0.53 -2.26 -18.21
C GLY A 77 -0.22 -1.72 -16.80
N ARG A 78 1.05 -1.48 -16.45
CA ARG A 78 1.45 -0.96 -15.13
C ARG A 78 1.19 0.55 -15.07
N ARG A 79 0.85 1.06 -13.88
CA ARG A 79 0.73 2.50 -13.63
C ARG A 79 2.13 3.13 -13.64
N ILE A 80 2.26 4.32 -14.21
CA ILE A 80 3.51 5.07 -14.25
C ILE A 80 3.43 6.22 -13.24
N MET A 81 4.36 6.25 -12.30
CA MET A 81 4.55 7.35 -11.36
C MET A 81 5.82 8.11 -11.76
N LEU A 82 5.68 9.39 -12.09
CA LEU A 82 6.77 10.31 -12.38
C LEU A 82 7.12 11.09 -11.11
N ILE A 83 8.40 11.16 -10.78
CA ILE A 83 8.92 11.92 -9.65
C ILE A 83 9.93 12.94 -10.17
N GLU A 84 9.64 14.22 -9.99
CA GLU A 84 10.51 15.32 -10.38
C GLU A 84 11.33 15.76 -9.15
N SER A 85 12.62 15.44 -9.16
CA SER A 85 13.56 15.78 -8.07
C SER A 85 14.59 16.83 -8.49
N GLY A 86 14.22 17.68 -9.46
CA GLY A 86 15.05 18.80 -9.92
C GLY A 86 14.63 20.09 -9.22
N GLY A 87 15.26 20.36 -8.08
CA GLY A 87 15.31 21.67 -7.42
C GLY A 87 16.74 22.15 -7.36
#